data_AF-X0RZY8-F1
#
_entry.id   AF-X0RZY8-F1
#
_cell.length_a   1.000
_cell.length_b   1.000
_cell.length_c   1.000
_cell.angle_alpha   90.00
_cell.angle_beta   90.00
_cell.angle_gamma   90.00
#
_symmetry.space_group_name_H-M   'P 1'
#
loop_
_entity.id
_entity.type
_entity.pdbx_description
1 polymer ?
#
loop_
_entity_poly.entity_id
_entity_poly.type
_entity_poly.pdbx_seq_one_letter_code
_entity_poly.pdbx_strand_id
1 'polypeptide(L)'
;MNAISVRSTKWLVFAAALILMVHQTYFPTLRHALEYARWVPVFLLCLVVLASLAISRRLPRRIEHFDLLIVGFILYAFFSASYSIDPRPTVLRAGTLVLFYGAIFWAMWPYADKFREWSVIAWLLGAGAILYGLSMLLIPFAEMSFPYYGRFRGLMENPNSIGLLTAILLPLALQHAFERRRKRDAALVLIMLASLILSGSRTGLVAVFVGSGYVLFHALSRHRLLLAFISACVLIALSWGWLQLSSAWMSEGWGTS
;
A
#
# COMPACT_ATOMS: atom_id res chain seq x y z
N MET A 1 1.22 -1.73 -31.49
CA MET A 1 2.21 -1.75 -30.39
C MET A 1 2.93 -3.08 -30.43
N ASN A 2 4.22 -3.06 -30.77
CA ASN A 2 5.06 -4.26 -30.85
C ASN A 2 5.19 -4.92 -29.46
N ALA A 3 5.35 -6.26 -29.46
CA ALA A 3 5.43 -7.12 -28.28
C ALA A 3 6.51 -6.69 -27.25
N ILE A 4 7.45 -5.84 -27.65
CA ILE A 4 8.51 -5.25 -26.82
C ILE A 4 7.93 -4.30 -25.73
N SER A 5 6.72 -3.75 -25.89
CA SER A 5 6.15 -2.81 -24.91
C SER A 5 5.52 -3.47 -23.68
N VAL A 6 4.94 -4.67 -23.81
CA VAL A 6 4.07 -5.22 -22.77
C VAL A 6 4.87 -5.78 -21.60
N ARG A 7 5.90 -6.58 -21.88
CA ARG A 7 6.70 -7.23 -20.84
C ARG A 7 7.42 -6.21 -19.98
N SER A 8 7.95 -5.16 -20.60
CA SER A 8 8.67 -4.07 -19.94
C SER A 8 7.78 -3.27 -18.99
N THR A 9 6.53 -3.00 -19.38
CA THR A 9 5.59 -2.27 -18.51
C THR A 9 5.21 -3.08 -17.26
N LYS A 10 5.02 -4.41 -17.35
CA LYS A 10 4.73 -5.26 -16.17
C LYS A 10 5.80 -5.10 -15.09
N TRP A 11 7.06 -5.18 -15.49
CA TRP A 11 8.19 -5.02 -14.58
C TRP A 11 8.31 -3.60 -14.06
N LEU A 12 7.99 -2.60 -14.87
CA LEU A 12 7.96 -1.20 -14.43
C LEU A 12 6.92 -0.97 -13.32
N VAL A 13 5.70 -1.50 -13.48
CA VAL A 13 4.63 -1.40 -12.48
C VAL A 13 5.01 -2.12 -11.19
N PHE A 14 5.51 -3.35 -11.33
CA PHE A 14 5.96 -4.14 -10.20
C PHE A 14 7.11 -3.46 -9.44
N ALA A 15 8.10 -2.95 -10.17
CA ALA A 15 9.23 -2.21 -9.59
C ALA A 15 8.77 -0.90 -8.95
N ALA A 16 7.85 -0.16 -9.58
CA ALA A 16 7.26 1.06 -9.00
C ALA A 16 6.59 0.75 -7.66
N ALA A 17 5.73 -0.26 -7.62
CA ALA A 17 5.06 -0.68 -6.40
C ALA A 17 6.06 -1.11 -5.32
N LEU A 18 7.03 -1.95 -5.67
CA LEU A 18 8.03 -2.45 -4.73
C LEU A 18 8.89 -1.32 -4.17
N ILE A 19 9.42 -0.44 -5.02
CA ILE A 19 10.24 0.71 -4.60
C ILE A 19 9.45 1.63 -3.68
N LEU A 20 8.21 1.99 -4.06
CA LEU A 20 7.37 2.87 -3.26
C LEU A 20 6.99 2.25 -1.90
N MET A 21 6.75 0.95 -1.87
CA MET A 21 6.47 0.22 -0.63
C MET A 21 7.70 0.13 0.27
N VAL A 22 8.86 -0.24 -0.27
CA VAL A 22 10.10 -0.45 0.50
C VAL A 22 10.77 0.87 0.90
N HIS A 23 10.43 1.99 0.26
CA HIS A 23 11.03 3.30 0.55
C HIS A 23 11.02 3.67 2.04
N GLN A 24 10.00 3.27 2.81
CA GLN A 24 9.93 3.51 4.25
C GLN A 24 10.76 2.52 5.08
N THR A 25 11.86 1.99 4.54
CA THR A 25 12.66 0.97 5.23
C THR A 25 13.46 1.53 6.40
N TYR A 26 13.68 0.72 7.43
CA TYR A 26 14.49 1.12 8.59
C TYR A 26 15.99 1.20 8.27
N PHE A 27 16.47 0.50 7.22
CA PHE A 27 17.89 0.47 6.86
C PHE A 27 18.33 1.82 6.29
N PRO A 28 19.18 2.62 6.97
CA PRO A 28 19.45 4.01 6.58
C PRO A 28 20.06 4.13 5.18
N THR A 29 21.02 3.26 4.84
CA THR A 29 21.68 3.25 3.54
C THR A 29 20.70 2.96 2.40
N LEU A 30 19.82 1.97 2.61
CA LEU A 30 18.80 1.60 1.63
C LEU A 30 17.72 2.69 1.53
N ARG A 31 17.31 3.27 2.66
CA ARG A 31 16.36 4.38 2.71
C ARG A 31 16.84 5.57 1.90
N HIS A 32 18.09 6.00 2.09
CA HIS A 32 18.67 7.10 1.31
C HIS A 32 18.71 6.79 -0.19
N ALA A 33 19.11 5.57 -0.59
CA ALA A 33 19.05 5.19 -1.99
C ALA A 33 17.61 5.23 -2.55
N LEU A 34 16.63 4.74 -1.77
CA LEU A 34 15.22 4.72 -2.16
C LEU A 34 14.54 6.09 -2.12
N GLU A 35 15.01 7.03 -1.29
CA GLU A 35 14.54 8.42 -1.26
C GLU A 35 14.73 9.12 -2.62
N TYR A 36 15.84 8.83 -3.29
CA TYR A 36 16.09 9.29 -4.66
C TYR A 36 15.41 8.39 -5.68
N ALA A 37 15.48 7.08 -5.51
CA ALA A 37 14.95 6.13 -6.49
C ALA A 37 13.42 6.13 -6.60
N ARG A 38 12.67 6.51 -5.55
CA ARG A 38 11.18 6.50 -5.55
C ARG A 38 10.55 7.33 -6.67
N TRP A 39 11.26 8.36 -7.13
CA TRP A 39 10.79 9.23 -8.22
C TRP A 39 10.99 8.60 -9.58
N VAL A 40 11.97 7.71 -9.74
CA VAL A 40 12.36 7.14 -11.03
C VAL A 40 11.20 6.36 -11.67
N PRO A 41 10.52 5.43 -10.99
CA PRO A 41 9.41 4.70 -11.62
C PRO A 41 8.23 5.59 -11.98
N VAL A 42 7.90 6.57 -11.14
CA VAL A 42 6.80 7.51 -11.39
C VAL A 42 7.12 8.38 -12.60
N PHE A 43 8.35 8.91 -12.67
CA PHE A 43 8.81 9.71 -13.79
C PHE A 43 8.85 8.91 -15.09
N LEU A 44 9.37 7.67 -15.06
CA LEU A 44 9.38 6.77 -16.21
C LEU A 44 7.95 6.46 -16.70
N LEU A 45 6.99 6.23 -15.80
CA LEU A 45 5.58 6.05 -16.17
C LEU A 45 5.01 7.28 -16.87
N CYS A 46 5.29 8.48 -16.37
CA CYS A 46 4.89 9.73 -17.03
C CYS A 46 5.57 9.90 -18.40
N LEU A 47 6.86 9.59 -18.53
CA LEU A 47 7.57 9.64 -19.81
C LEU A 47 6.98 8.65 -20.83
N VAL A 48 6.56 7.46 -20.39
CA VAL A 48 5.89 6.49 -21.26
C VAL A 48 4.58 7.07 -21.81
N VAL A 49 3.81 7.78 -20.98
CA VAL A 49 2.60 8.49 -21.44
C VAL A 49 2.95 9.56 -22.47
N LEU A 50 3.92 10.42 -22.17
CA LEU A 50 4.33 11.50 -23.09
C LEU A 50 4.88 10.96 -24.42
N ALA A 51 5.71 9.91 -24.37
CA ALA A 51 6.22 9.24 -25.57
C ALA A 51 5.09 8.60 -26.38
N SER A 52 4.12 7.97 -25.71
CA SER A 52 2.95 7.39 -26.39
C SER A 52 2.11 8.46 -27.07
N LEU A 53 1.94 9.64 -26.44
CA LEU A 53 1.23 10.77 -27.01
C LEU A 53 1.97 11.37 -28.21
N ALA A 54 3.29 11.53 -28.10
CA ALA A 54 4.13 12.06 -29.18
C ALA A 54 4.13 11.16 -30.43
N ILE A 55 4.20 9.84 -30.25
CA ILE A 55 4.24 8.86 -31.35
C ILE A 55 2.85 8.67 -31.97
N SER A 56 1.82 8.46 -31.13
CA SER A 56 0.48 8.11 -31.63
C SER A 56 -0.39 9.33 -31.97
N ARG A 57 -0.01 10.53 -31.49
CA ARG A 57 -0.79 11.78 -31.57
C ARG A 57 -2.23 11.64 -31.08
N ARG A 58 -2.50 10.64 -30.23
CA ARG A 58 -3.81 10.37 -29.64
C ARG A 58 -3.64 10.26 -28.14
N LEU A 59 -4.65 10.75 -27.41
CA LEU A 59 -4.69 10.61 -25.97
C LEU A 59 -4.86 9.11 -25.62
N PRO A 60 -4.08 8.56 -24.66
CA PRO A 60 -4.20 7.17 -24.23
C PRO A 60 -5.56 6.82 -23.65
N ARG A 61 -6.24 7.83 -23.08
CA ARG A 61 -7.57 7.74 -22.47
C ARG A 61 -8.39 8.97 -22.84
N ARG A 62 -9.71 8.84 -22.84
CA ARG A 62 -10.62 9.99 -22.90
C ARG A 62 -10.60 10.72 -21.54
N ILE A 63 -10.77 12.03 -21.58
CA ILE A 63 -10.93 12.85 -20.38
C ILE A 63 -12.36 12.65 -19.88
N GLU A 64 -12.51 12.24 -18.63
CA GLU A 64 -13.80 12.03 -17.98
C GLU A 64 -14.09 13.12 -16.94
N HIS A 65 -15.35 13.21 -16.48
CA HIS A 65 -15.75 14.18 -15.45
C HIS A 65 -14.93 14.03 -14.15
N PHE A 66 -14.51 12.80 -13.85
CA PHE A 66 -13.64 12.53 -12.71
C PHE A 66 -12.25 13.17 -12.84
N ASP A 67 -11.72 13.29 -14.06
CA ASP A 67 -10.46 13.98 -14.31
C ASP A 67 -10.57 15.47 -13.99
N LEU A 68 -11.71 16.09 -14.31
CA LEU A 68 -11.97 17.50 -13.97
C LEU A 68 -11.99 17.71 -12.45
N LEU A 69 -12.58 16.78 -11.70
CA LEU A 69 -12.57 16.84 -10.23
C LEU A 69 -11.15 16.71 -9.66
N ILE A 70 -10.34 15.78 -10.18
CA ILE A 70 -8.95 15.63 -9.74
C ILE A 70 -8.13 16.87 -10.09
N VAL A 71 -8.26 17.40 -11.31
CA VAL A 71 -7.58 18.63 -11.73
C VAL A 71 -8.01 19.79 -10.83
N GLY A 72 -9.30 19.94 -10.53
CA GLY A 72 -9.79 20.92 -9.56
C GLY A 72 -9.17 20.76 -8.18
N PHE A 73 -9.07 19.52 -7.68
CA PHE A 73 -8.42 19.21 -6.41
C PHE A 73 -6.92 19.53 -6.42
N ILE A 74 -6.21 19.22 -7.50
CA ILE A 74 -4.79 19.55 -7.68
C ILE A 74 -4.60 21.07 -7.69
N LEU A 75 -5.42 21.82 -8.44
CA LEU A 75 -5.38 23.27 -8.47
C LEU A 75 -5.66 23.87 -7.10
N TYR A 76 -6.65 23.33 -6.39
CA TYR A 76 -6.93 23.71 -5.01
C TYR A 76 -5.74 23.43 -4.09
N ALA A 77 -5.07 22.28 -4.22
CA ALA A 77 -3.87 21.95 -3.45
C ALA A 77 -2.71 22.91 -3.76
N PHE A 78 -2.51 23.31 -5.02
CA PHE A 78 -1.52 24.32 -5.39
C PHE A 78 -1.86 25.71 -4.84
N PHE A 79 -3.12 26.12 -4.92
CA PHE A 79 -3.56 27.39 -4.36
C PHE A 79 -3.42 27.41 -2.84
N SER A 80 -3.79 26.31 -2.16
CA SER A 80 -3.54 26.15 -0.73
C SER A 80 -2.04 26.17 -0.42
N ALA A 81 -1.19 25.67 -1.32
CA ALA A 81 0.26 25.68 -1.15
C ALA A 81 0.87 27.08 -1.28
N SER A 82 0.32 27.95 -2.13
CA SER A 82 0.84 29.32 -2.30
C SER A 82 0.61 30.22 -1.08
N TYR A 83 -0.34 29.88 -0.21
CA TYR A 83 -0.57 30.57 1.07
C TYR A 83 0.16 29.91 2.26
N SER A 84 0.97 28.87 2.01
CA SER A 84 1.72 28.17 3.06
C SER A 84 2.91 29.00 3.54
N ILE A 85 3.14 29.02 4.85
CA ILE A 85 4.28 29.69 5.51
C ILE A 85 5.62 29.17 4.95
N ASP A 86 5.69 27.88 4.65
CA ASP A 86 6.80 27.26 3.91
C ASP A 86 6.29 26.75 2.56
N PRO A 87 6.49 27.48 1.45
CA PRO A 87 5.91 27.13 0.15
C PRO A 87 6.65 25.99 -0.53
N ARG A 88 7.96 25.81 -0.28
CA ARG A 88 8.78 24.81 -0.98
C ARG A 88 8.33 23.36 -0.75
N PRO A 89 8.15 22.85 0.48
CA PRO A 89 7.69 21.48 0.70
C PRO A 89 6.26 21.29 0.21
N THR A 90 5.43 22.33 0.27
CA THR A 90 4.02 22.24 -0.13
C THR A 90 3.87 22.20 -1.64
N VAL A 91 4.67 22.96 -2.39
CA VAL A 91 4.75 22.85 -3.86
C VAL A 91 5.28 21.49 -4.29
N LEU A 92 6.30 20.96 -3.61
CA LEU A 92 6.80 19.61 -3.90
C LEU A 92 5.71 18.54 -3.67
N ARG A 93 4.91 18.65 -2.61
CA ARG A 93 3.75 17.77 -2.36
C ARG A 93 2.70 17.89 -3.47
N ALA A 94 2.36 19.10 -3.89
CA ALA A 94 1.42 19.30 -4.99
C ALA A 94 1.97 18.72 -6.32
N GLY A 95 3.25 18.90 -6.60
CA GLY A 95 3.94 18.25 -7.73
C GLY A 95 3.89 16.72 -7.66
N THR A 96 4.01 16.12 -6.47
CA THR A 96 3.85 14.67 -6.33
C THR A 96 2.46 14.19 -6.72
N LEU A 97 1.41 14.94 -6.35
CA LEU A 97 0.03 14.59 -6.69
C LEU A 97 -0.16 14.59 -8.21
N VAL A 98 0.40 15.57 -8.92
CA VAL A 98 0.38 15.62 -10.40
C VAL A 98 1.07 14.40 -11.00
N LEU A 99 2.27 14.07 -10.50
CA LEU A 99 3.04 12.93 -11.00
C LEU A 99 2.31 11.60 -10.73
N PHE A 100 1.73 11.42 -9.54
CA PHE A 100 0.93 10.24 -9.22
C PHE A 100 -0.33 10.15 -10.06
N TYR A 101 -1.01 11.27 -10.30
CA TYR A 101 -2.17 11.32 -11.18
C TYR A 101 -1.79 10.89 -12.61
N GLY A 102 -0.71 11.45 -13.16
CA GLY A 102 -0.18 11.05 -14.47
C GLY A 102 0.21 9.57 -14.52
N ALA A 103 0.95 9.08 -13.53
CA ALA A 103 1.38 7.68 -13.49
C ALA A 103 0.21 6.70 -13.34
N ILE A 104 -0.78 7.00 -12.49
CA ILE A 104 -1.89 6.09 -12.20
C ILE A 104 -2.97 6.19 -13.30
N PHE A 105 -3.50 7.37 -13.58
CA PHE A 105 -4.64 7.50 -14.48
C PHE A 105 -4.26 7.50 -15.95
N TRP A 106 -3.08 8.01 -16.29
CA TRP A 106 -2.66 8.10 -17.69
C TRP A 106 -1.75 6.96 -18.12
N ALA A 107 -0.86 6.48 -17.25
CA ALA A 107 0.02 5.35 -17.58
C ALA A 107 -0.60 3.99 -17.22
N MET A 108 -1.08 3.84 -15.98
CA MET A 108 -1.57 2.56 -15.47
C MET A 108 -2.97 2.20 -15.96
N TRP A 109 -3.90 3.16 -16.04
CA TRP A 109 -5.30 2.88 -16.39
C TRP A 109 -5.47 2.24 -17.78
N PRO A 110 -4.91 2.80 -18.88
CA PRO A 110 -5.06 2.19 -20.20
C PRO A 110 -4.40 0.80 -20.27
N TYR A 111 -3.40 0.58 -19.41
CA TYR A 111 -2.74 -0.71 -19.27
C TYR A 111 -3.62 -1.73 -18.53
N ALA A 112 -4.32 -1.31 -17.47
CA ALA A 112 -5.27 -2.15 -16.74
C ALA A 112 -6.45 -2.57 -17.65
N ASP A 113 -7.00 -1.63 -18.42
CA ASP A 113 -8.07 -1.91 -19.40
C ASP A 113 -7.64 -2.98 -20.42
N LYS A 114 -6.37 -2.92 -20.86
CA LYS A 114 -5.84 -3.84 -21.88
C LYS A 114 -5.42 -5.20 -21.32
N PHE A 115 -4.84 -5.25 -20.12
CA PHE A 115 -4.24 -6.47 -19.54
C PHE A 115 -5.10 -7.19 -18.51
N ARG A 116 -6.37 -6.80 -18.41
CA ARG A 116 -7.32 -7.17 -17.34
C ARG A 116 -6.80 -6.66 -16.00
N GLU A 117 -7.66 -5.93 -15.28
CA GLU A 117 -7.38 -5.33 -13.96
C GLU A 117 -6.67 -6.28 -13.00
N TRP A 118 -7.03 -7.57 -13.04
CA TRP A 118 -6.44 -8.65 -12.25
C TRP A 118 -4.92 -8.81 -12.37
N SER A 119 -4.35 -8.54 -13.54
CA SER A 119 -2.90 -8.67 -13.73
C SER A 119 -2.15 -7.61 -12.93
N VAL A 120 -2.67 -6.39 -12.92
CA VAL A 120 -2.10 -5.27 -12.16
C VAL A 120 -2.20 -5.55 -10.67
N ILE A 121 -3.36 -5.99 -10.19
CA ILE A 121 -3.58 -6.40 -8.80
C ILE A 121 -2.58 -7.50 -8.41
N ALA A 122 -2.39 -8.52 -9.26
CA ALA A 122 -1.45 -9.60 -8.98
C ALA A 122 0.01 -9.12 -8.84
N TRP A 123 0.44 -8.09 -9.59
CA TRP A 123 1.78 -7.52 -9.42
C TRP A 123 1.90 -6.67 -8.16
N LEU A 124 0.87 -5.87 -7.83
CA LEU A 124 0.81 -5.14 -6.56
C LEU A 124 0.88 -6.08 -5.36
N LEU A 125 0.09 -7.15 -5.39
CA LEU A 125 0.10 -8.19 -4.35
C LEU A 125 1.41 -8.97 -4.34
N GLY A 126 2.04 -9.18 -5.49
CA GLY A 126 3.38 -9.78 -5.57
C GLY A 126 4.45 -8.94 -4.88
N ALA A 127 4.43 -7.62 -5.09
CA ALA A 127 5.33 -6.69 -4.40
C ALA A 127 5.05 -6.68 -2.89
N GLY A 128 3.77 -6.67 -2.50
CA GLY A 128 3.34 -6.83 -1.11
C GLY A 128 3.85 -8.15 -0.50
N ALA A 129 3.74 -9.27 -1.21
CA ALA A 129 4.20 -10.57 -0.72
C ALA A 129 5.70 -10.60 -0.42
N ILE A 130 6.51 -9.98 -1.27
CA ILE A 130 7.95 -9.82 -0.99
C ILE A 130 8.15 -8.97 0.27
N LEU A 131 7.48 -7.84 0.37
CA LEU A 131 7.62 -6.93 1.50
C LEU A 131 7.25 -7.59 2.83
N TYR A 132 6.05 -8.17 2.92
CA TYR A 132 5.57 -8.80 4.14
C TYR A 132 6.33 -10.09 4.44
N GLY A 133 6.69 -10.87 3.41
CA GLY A 133 7.52 -12.07 3.57
C GLY A 133 8.88 -11.73 4.17
N LEU A 134 9.59 -10.76 3.59
CA LEU A 134 10.86 -10.29 4.14
C LEU A 134 10.70 -9.70 5.54
N SER A 135 9.62 -8.96 5.80
CA SER A 135 9.33 -8.43 7.13
C SER A 135 9.18 -9.56 8.17
N MET A 136 8.46 -10.64 7.83
CA MET A 136 8.28 -11.79 8.72
C MET A 136 9.60 -12.53 8.98
N LEU A 137 10.48 -12.63 7.97
CA LEU A 137 11.80 -13.23 8.13
C LEU A 137 12.70 -12.47 9.12
N LEU A 138 12.38 -11.21 9.43
CA LEU A 138 13.12 -10.42 10.41
C LEU A 138 12.70 -10.69 11.86
N ILE A 139 11.58 -11.40 12.12
CA ILE A 139 11.08 -11.66 13.48
C ILE A 139 12.14 -12.22 14.44
N PRO A 140 13.00 -13.19 14.05
CA PRO A 140 14.05 -13.72 14.93
C PRO A 140 15.02 -12.65 15.45
N PHE A 141 15.16 -11.53 14.74
CA PHE A 141 15.97 -10.40 15.13
C PHE A 141 15.13 -9.40 15.93
N ALA A 142 14.76 -9.78 17.15
CA ALA A 142 13.79 -9.05 17.98
C ALA A 142 14.13 -7.56 18.16
N GLU A 143 15.41 -7.23 18.37
CA GLU A 143 15.88 -5.85 18.51
C GLU A 143 15.59 -4.98 17.26
N MET A 144 15.65 -5.59 16.07
CA MET A 144 15.40 -4.89 14.81
C MET A 144 13.90 -4.82 14.47
N SER A 145 13.17 -5.89 14.79
CA SER A 145 11.76 -6.08 14.41
C SER A 145 10.75 -5.46 15.38
N PHE A 146 11.07 -5.39 16.67
CA PHE A 146 10.17 -4.95 17.75
C PHE A 146 10.67 -3.75 18.61
N PRO A 147 11.30 -2.70 18.04
CA PRO A 147 11.92 -1.65 18.86
C PRO A 147 10.93 -0.67 19.50
N TYR A 148 9.71 -0.53 18.96
CA TYR A 148 8.72 0.44 19.45
C TYR A 148 7.81 -0.18 20.51
N TYR A 149 8.32 -0.36 21.74
CA TYR A 149 7.53 -0.97 22.82
C TYR A 149 6.96 -2.34 22.43
N GLY A 150 7.80 -3.20 21.85
CA GLY A 150 7.38 -4.54 21.43
C GLY A 150 6.41 -4.55 20.23
N ARG A 151 6.32 -3.45 19.45
CA ARG A 151 5.50 -3.39 18.24
C ARG A 151 6.29 -3.76 17.00
N PHE A 152 5.73 -4.65 16.19
CA PHE A 152 6.35 -5.10 14.95
C PHE A 152 6.36 -4.01 13.90
N ARG A 153 7.55 -3.64 13.43
CA ARG A 153 7.74 -2.74 12.29
C ARG A 153 8.26 -3.43 11.02
N GLY A 154 8.72 -4.69 11.14
CA GLY A 154 9.24 -5.45 10.01
C GLY A 154 10.37 -4.71 9.29
N LEU A 155 10.27 -4.63 7.96
CA LEU A 155 11.19 -3.83 7.14
C LEU A 155 11.01 -2.32 7.28
N MET A 156 9.87 -1.86 7.80
CA MET A 156 9.48 -0.45 7.83
C MET A 156 10.11 0.29 9.02
N GLU A 157 10.27 1.60 8.87
CA GLU A 157 10.71 2.49 9.94
C GLU A 157 9.63 2.71 11.00
N ASN A 158 8.35 2.68 10.61
CA ASN A 158 7.20 2.95 11.49
C ASN A 158 6.19 1.78 11.48
N PRO A 159 5.78 1.22 12.64
CA PRO A 159 4.80 0.14 12.71
C PRO A 159 3.43 0.54 12.15
N ASN A 160 3.07 1.83 12.19
CA ASN A 160 1.81 2.30 11.61
C ASN A 160 1.81 2.21 10.07
N SER A 161 2.98 2.22 9.43
CA SER A 161 3.09 2.05 7.98
C SER A 161 2.68 0.66 7.52
N ILE A 162 3.01 -0.38 8.30
CA ILE A 162 2.48 -1.74 8.08
C ILE A 162 0.96 -1.72 8.13
N GLY A 163 0.39 -1.05 9.12
CA GLY A 163 -1.06 -0.92 9.25
C GLY A 163 -1.71 -0.24 8.05
N LEU A 164 -1.13 0.87 7.57
CA LEU A 164 -1.63 1.60 6.40
C LEU A 164 -1.51 0.78 5.11
N LEU A 165 -0.37 0.15 4.87
CA LEU A 165 -0.18 -0.73 3.71
C LEU A 165 -1.13 -1.94 3.76
N THR A 166 -1.38 -2.49 4.94
CA THR A 166 -2.30 -3.62 5.11
C THR A 166 -3.73 -3.18 4.82
N ALA A 167 -4.14 -2.01 5.29
CA ALA A 167 -5.47 -1.45 5.02
C ALA A 167 -5.77 -1.31 3.53
N ILE A 168 -4.78 -0.95 2.72
CA ILE A 168 -4.93 -0.81 1.27
C ILE A 168 -4.90 -2.17 0.57
N LEU A 169 -3.92 -3.02 0.92
CA LEU A 169 -3.65 -4.24 0.17
C LEU A 169 -4.51 -5.44 0.59
N LEU A 170 -4.95 -5.52 1.85
CA LEU A 170 -5.66 -6.70 2.35
C LEU A 170 -7.03 -6.91 1.69
N PRO A 171 -7.88 -5.87 1.50
CA PRO A 171 -9.14 -6.05 0.78
C PRO A 171 -8.93 -6.59 -0.64
N LEU A 172 -7.89 -6.08 -1.33
CA LEU A 172 -7.50 -6.56 -2.65
C LEU A 172 -6.99 -8.01 -2.63
N ALA A 173 -6.17 -8.35 -1.63
CA ALA A 173 -5.66 -9.71 -1.44
C ALA A 173 -6.78 -10.72 -1.15
N LEU A 174 -7.75 -10.33 -0.31
CA LEU A 174 -8.93 -11.13 0.01
C LEU A 174 -9.79 -11.37 -1.22
N GLN A 175 -10.12 -10.30 -1.95
CA GLN A 175 -10.89 -10.41 -3.20
C GLN A 175 -10.18 -11.36 -4.18
N HIS A 176 -8.87 -11.16 -4.37
CA HIS A 176 -8.08 -12.02 -5.25
C HIS A 176 -8.07 -13.49 -4.79
N ALA A 177 -7.94 -13.73 -3.48
CA ALA A 177 -7.95 -15.07 -2.90
C ALA A 177 -9.31 -15.77 -3.07
N PHE A 178 -10.43 -15.06 -2.92
CA PHE A 178 -11.77 -15.62 -3.11
C PHE A 178 -12.04 -16.03 -4.56
N GLU A 179 -11.66 -15.17 -5.51
CA GLU A 179 -11.92 -15.41 -6.93
C GLU A 179 -11.00 -16.49 -7.52
N ARG A 180 -9.73 -16.53 -7.14
CA ARG A 180 -8.75 -17.46 -7.71
C ARG A 180 -8.57 -18.74 -6.90
N ARG A 181 -8.98 -18.76 -5.63
CA ARG A 181 -8.85 -19.89 -4.69
C ARG A 181 -7.44 -20.48 -4.61
N ARG A 182 -6.40 -19.65 -4.77
CA ARG A 182 -5.00 -20.10 -4.72
C ARG A 182 -4.49 -20.04 -3.27
N LYS A 183 -3.84 -21.12 -2.84
CA LYS A 183 -3.23 -21.22 -1.50
C LYS A 183 -2.23 -20.10 -1.20
N ARG A 184 -1.50 -19.63 -2.23
CA ARG A 184 -0.53 -18.52 -2.11
C ARG A 184 -1.19 -17.22 -1.64
N ASP A 185 -2.36 -16.89 -2.19
CA ASP A 185 -3.01 -15.62 -1.90
C ASP A 185 -3.66 -15.67 -0.49
N ALA A 186 -4.14 -16.83 -0.07
CA ALA A 186 -4.56 -17.07 1.32
C ALA A 186 -3.39 -16.96 2.31
N ALA A 187 -2.21 -17.50 1.96
CA ALA A 187 -1.01 -17.37 2.77
C ALA A 187 -0.58 -15.90 2.90
N LEU A 188 -0.67 -15.12 1.81
CA LEU A 188 -0.40 -13.68 1.84
C LEU A 188 -1.37 -12.94 2.79
N VAL A 189 -2.67 -13.22 2.70
CA VAL A 189 -3.68 -12.66 3.61
C VAL A 189 -3.34 -12.97 5.07
N LEU A 190 -2.96 -14.21 5.37
CA LEU A 190 -2.58 -14.62 6.73
C LEU A 190 -1.34 -13.86 7.22
N ILE A 191 -0.30 -13.77 6.39
CA ILE A 191 0.93 -13.03 6.70
C ILE A 191 0.64 -11.55 6.96
N MET A 192 -0.23 -10.93 6.15
CA MET A 192 -0.61 -9.54 6.30
C MET A 192 -1.41 -9.29 7.59
N LEU A 193 -2.35 -10.19 7.92
CA LEU A 193 -3.08 -10.14 9.19
C LEU A 193 -2.16 -10.30 10.40
N ALA A 194 -1.23 -11.26 10.36
CA ALA A 194 -0.23 -11.44 11.41
C ALA A 194 0.64 -10.18 11.57
N SER A 195 1.11 -9.61 10.46
CA SER A 195 1.89 -8.36 10.45
C SER A 195 1.12 -7.21 11.10
N LEU A 196 -0.16 -7.07 10.77
CA LEU A 196 -1.02 -6.02 11.29
C LEU A 196 -1.25 -6.15 12.79
N ILE A 197 -1.58 -7.36 13.27
CA ILE A 197 -1.81 -7.64 14.69
C ILE A 197 -0.53 -7.34 15.47
N LEU A 198 0.62 -7.86 15.00
CA LEU A 198 1.91 -7.63 15.64
C LEU A 198 2.33 -6.15 15.61
N SER A 199 1.91 -5.38 14.59
CA SER A 199 2.19 -3.94 14.52
C SER A 199 1.44 -3.12 15.57
N GLY A 200 0.35 -3.65 16.13
CA GLY A 200 -0.52 -2.93 17.08
C GLY A 200 -1.15 -1.65 16.51
N SER A 201 -1.24 -1.52 15.19
CA SER A 201 -1.80 -0.32 14.54
C SER A 201 -3.32 -0.28 14.64
N ARG A 202 -3.85 0.50 15.59
CA ARG A 202 -5.30 0.65 15.82
C ARG A 202 -6.04 1.18 14.60
N THR A 203 -5.50 2.21 13.95
CA THR A 203 -6.09 2.80 12.74
C THR A 203 -6.03 1.83 11.56
N GLY A 204 -4.92 1.07 11.44
CA GLY A 204 -4.80 0.02 10.44
C GLY A 204 -5.85 -1.09 10.62
N LEU A 205 -6.09 -1.54 11.85
CA LEU A 205 -7.09 -2.55 12.17
C LEU A 205 -8.51 -2.10 11.78
N VAL A 206 -8.89 -0.87 12.15
CA VAL A 206 -10.21 -0.32 11.78
C VAL A 206 -10.34 -0.19 10.26
N ALA A 207 -9.33 0.33 9.57
CA ALA A 207 -9.37 0.49 8.12
C ALA A 207 -9.44 -0.85 7.39
N VAL A 208 -8.67 -1.85 7.84
CA VAL A 208 -8.74 -3.23 7.34
C VAL A 208 -10.12 -3.83 7.56
N PHE A 209 -10.69 -3.65 8.75
CA PHE A 209 -12.02 -4.15 9.09
C PHE A 209 -13.09 -3.60 8.15
N VAL A 210 -13.09 -2.28 7.93
CA VAL A 210 -14.03 -1.62 7.02
C VAL A 210 -13.82 -2.09 5.58
N GLY A 211 -12.59 -2.04 5.08
CA GLY A 211 -12.29 -2.39 3.69
C GLY A 211 -12.54 -3.87 3.37
N SER A 212 -12.11 -4.76 4.26
CA SER A 212 -12.28 -6.20 4.09
C SER A 212 -13.72 -6.63 4.38
N GLY A 213 -14.40 -5.96 5.31
CA GLY A 213 -15.83 -6.16 5.58
C GLY A 213 -16.68 -5.86 4.35
N TYR A 214 -16.37 -4.81 3.61
CA TYR A 214 -17.04 -4.51 2.32
C TYR A 214 -16.85 -5.63 1.29
N VAL A 215 -15.62 -6.12 1.12
CA VAL A 215 -15.32 -7.22 0.18
C VAL A 215 -16.05 -8.50 0.59
N LEU A 216 -16.03 -8.84 1.88
CA LEU A 216 -16.71 -10.01 2.42
C LEU A 216 -18.22 -9.89 2.25
N PHE A 217 -18.79 -8.69 2.42
CA PHE A 217 -20.22 -8.41 2.26
C PHE A 217 -20.72 -8.76 0.87
N HIS A 218 -19.93 -8.45 -0.15
CA HIS A 218 -20.26 -8.79 -1.53
C HIS A 218 -19.94 -10.26 -1.89
N ALA A 219 -18.96 -10.88 -1.24
CA ALA A 219 -18.48 -12.21 -1.60
C ALA A 219 -19.18 -13.38 -0.87
N LEU A 220 -19.78 -13.15 0.30
CA LEU A 220 -20.28 -14.21 1.19
C LEU A 220 -21.80 -14.17 1.41
N SER A 221 -22.39 -15.34 1.66
CA SER A 221 -23.81 -15.44 2.05
C SER A 221 -24.06 -14.85 3.45
N ARG A 222 -25.28 -14.38 3.73
CA ARG A 222 -25.68 -13.65 4.97
C ARG A 222 -25.19 -14.31 6.28
N HIS A 223 -25.19 -15.64 6.37
CA HIS A 223 -24.72 -16.35 7.58
C HIS A 223 -23.19 -16.37 7.73
N ARG A 224 -22.45 -16.44 6.62
CA ARG A 224 -20.98 -16.40 6.63
C ARG A 224 -20.44 -15.00 6.92
N LEU A 225 -21.22 -13.97 6.55
CA LEU A 225 -20.96 -12.59 6.94
C LEU A 225 -20.98 -12.38 8.45
N LEU A 226 -21.98 -12.94 9.11
CA LEU A 226 -22.13 -12.83 10.56
C LEU A 226 -20.94 -13.49 11.28
N LEU A 227 -20.50 -14.67 10.80
CA LEU A 227 -19.30 -15.35 11.31
C LEU A 227 -18.01 -14.54 11.07
N ALA A 228 -17.87 -13.93 9.89
CA ALA A 228 -16.72 -13.09 9.57
C ALA A 228 -16.69 -11.79 10.39
N PHE A 229 -17.86 -11.22 10.67
CA PHE A 229 -17.99 -10.05 11.54
C PHE A 229 -17.62 -10.39 12.98
N ILE A 230 -18.13 -11.51 13.50
CA ILE A 230 -17.80 -11.99 14.86
C ILE A 230 -16.30 -12.27 14.97
N SER A 231 -15.70 -12.97 14.00
CA SER A 231 -14.26 -13.26 14.05
C SER A 231 -13.41 -12.01 14.01
N ALA A 232 -13.82 -11.01 13.23
CA ALA A 232 -13.14 -9.73 13.19
C ALA A 232 -13.30 -8.91 14.49
N CYS A 233 -14.49 -8.91 15.11
CA CYS A 233 -14.69 -8.31 16.43
C CYS A 233 -13.80 -8.99 17.50
N VAL A 234 -13.70 -10.32 17.45
CA VAL A 234 -12.81 -11.08 18.34
C VAL A 234 -11.34 -10.70 18.09
N LEU A 235 -10.90 -10.59 16.83
CA LEU A 235 -9.54 -10.16 16.52
C LEU A 235 -9.24 -8.75 17.02
N ILE A 236 -10.20 -7.82 16.88
CA ILE A 236 -10.07 -6.47 17.43
C ILE A 236 -9.96 -6.53 18.95
N ALA A 237 -10.83 -7.27 19.63
CA ALA A 237 -10.79 -7.44 21.08
C ALA A 237 -9.47 -8.06 21.57
N LEU A 238 -8.98 -9.11 20.89
CA LEU A 238 -7.70 -9.74 21.19
C LEU A 238 -6.52 -8.79 20.97
N SER A 239 -6.54 -8.01 19.88
CA SER A 239 -5.51 -7.01 19.63
C SER A 239 -5.51 -5.90 20.69
N TRP A 240 -6.69 -5.55 21.21
CA TRP A 240 -6.84 -4.56 22.27
C TRP A 240 -6.32 -5.10 23.60
N GLY A 241 -6.67 -6.35 23.93
CA GLY A 241 -6.18 -7.04 25.13
C GLY A 241 -4.66 -7.22 25.11
N TRP A 242 -4.09 -7.57 23.96
CA TRP A 242 -2.64 -7.67 23.79
C TRP A 242 -1.93 -6.35 24.04
N LEU A 243 -2.46 -5.24 23.53
CA LEU A 243 -1.91 -3.90 23.75
C LEU A 243 -1.96 -3.49 25.23
N GLN A 244 -3.01 -3.85 25.96
CA GLN A 244 -3.08 -3.60 27.40
C GLN A 244 -2.07 -4.46 28.16
N LEU A 245 -1.97 -5.74 27.82
CA LEU A 245 -1.04 -6.67 28.46
C LEU A 245 0.41 -6.24 28.22
N SER A 246 0.77 -5.87 26.99
CA SER A 246 2.12 -5.40 26.67
C SER A 246 2.49 -4.11 27.39
N SER A 247 1.53 -3.19 27.56
CA SER A 247 1.75 -1.96 28.34
C SER A 247 1.96 -2.25 29.83
N ALA A 248 1.23 -3.22 30.40
CA ALA A 248 1.36 -3.62 31.80
C ALA A 248 2.72 -4.29 32.09
N TRP A 249 3.11 -5.26 31.25
CA TRP A 249 4.40 -5.95 31.38
C TRP A 249 5.60 -4.99 31.31
N MET A 250 5.52 -3.93 30.51
CA MET A 250 6.58 -2.93 30.43
C MET A 250 6.59 -2.00 31.63
N SER A 251 5.44 -1.70 32.26
CA SER A 251 5.43 -0.87 33.46
C SER A 251 6.11 -1.53 34.66
N GLU A 252 6.10 -2.86 34.73
CA GLU A 252 6.75 -3.63 35.80
C GLU A 252 8.27 -3.79 35.56
N GLY A 253 8.72 -3.88 34.31
CA GLY A 253 10.14 -4.11 33.98
C GLY A 253 11.07 -2.89 34.14
N TRP A 254 10.54 -1.67 34.22
CA TRP A 254 11.34 -0.44 34.36
C TRP A 254 11.36 0.12 35.79
N GLY A 255 10.72 -0.55 36.74
CA GLY A 255 10.66 -0.14 38.15
C GLY A 255 11.82 -0.64 39.02
N THR A 256 12.77 -1.40 38.48
CA THR A 256 13.84 -2.06 39.26
C THR A 256 15.23 -1.90 38.66
N SER A 257 15.64 -0.67 38.38
CA SER A 257 17.04 -0.30 38.15
C SER A 257 17.36 1.05 38.75
#